data_AF-A0A1H7AHU2-F1
#
_entry.id   AF-A0A1H7AHU2-F1
#
_cell.length_a   1.000
_cell.length_b   1.000
_cell.length_c   1.000
_cell.angle_alpha   90.00
_cell.angle_beta   90.00
_cell.angle_gamma   90.00
#
_symmetry.space_group_name_H-M   'P 1'
#
loop_
_entity.id
_entity.type
_entity.pdbx_description
1 polymer ?
#
loop_
_entity_poly.entity_id
_entity_poly.type
_entity_poly.pdbx_seq_one_letter_code
_entity_poly.pdbx_strand_id
1 'polypeptide(L)'
;MPIPERSPYIRVLPGADTLDIILKNTHFPDDLLSGNVECHSRWEEGTPVLVFRFKQTAYDFSEPLVPTELKGGERGWLQPRLIQTRLLLADNVVTDQVTARTFFLTMQESDEIRKVFEQTNNRTMPSGM
;
A
#
# COMPACT_ATOMS: atom_id res chain seq x y z
N MET A 1 -15.03 1.07 -13.13
CA MET A 1 -14.55 2.41 -12.72
C MET A 1 -13.07 2.40 -13.00
N PRO A 2 -12.52 3.45 -13.64
CA PRO A 2 -11.10 3.46 -13.99
C PRO A 2 -10.25 3.33 -12.74
N ILE A 3 -9.14 2.59 -12.83
CA ILE A 3 -8.15 2.47 -11.74
C ILE A 3 -7.77 3.89 -11.27
N PRO A 4 -7.80 4.17 -9.95
CA PRO A 4 -7.46 5.49 -9.44
C PRO A 4 -6.02 5.86 -9.81
N GLU A 5 -5.84 7.12 -10.23
CA GLU A 5 -4.52 7.68 -10.49
C GLU A 5 -3.72 7.73 -9.18
N ARG A 6 -2.44 7.37 -9.24
CA ARG A 6 -1.55 7.38 -8.06
C ARG A 6 -1.32 8.79 -7.56
N SER A 7 -1.27 8.94 -6.24
CA SER A 7 -0.95 10.23 -5.65
C SER A 7 0.55 10.53 -5.76
N PRO A 8 0.98 11.71 -6.26
CA PRO A 8 2.39 12.08 -6.32
C PRO A 8 3.01 12.30 -4.93
N TYR A 9 2.17 12.41 -3.90
CA TYR A 9 2.54 12.63 -2.51
C TYR A 9 2.63 11.35 -1.70
N ILE A 10 2.37 10.21 -2.33
CA ILE A 10 2.33 8.91 -1.68
C ILE A 10 3.37 8.00 -2.31
N ARG A 11 4.11 7.30 -1.47
CA ARG A 11 5.09 6.31 -1.90
C ARG A 11 4.76 4.97 -1.25
N VAL A 12 4.60 3.94 -2.08
CA VAL A 12 4.44 2.57 -1.63
C VAL A 12 5.81 1.89 -1.64
N LEU A 13 6.25 1.39 -0.48
CA LEU A 13 7.51 0.68 -0.31
C LEU A 13 7.27 -0.72 0.26
N PRO A 14 7.55 -1.78 -0.49
CA PRO A 14 7.51 -3.14 0.04
C PRO A 14 8.73 -3.38 0.96
N GLY A 15 8.47 -3.76 2.20
CA GLY A 15 9.49 -4.14 3.19
C GLY A 15 9.51 -5.65 3.46
N ALA A 16 10.38 -6.04 4.41
CA ALA A 16 10.56 -7.43 4.81
C ALA A 16 9.28 -8.08 5.32
N ASP A 17 8.50 -7.40 6.17
CA ASP A 17 7.26 -7.95 6.74
C ASP A 17 6.06 -7.02 6.56
N THR A 18 6.29 -5.79 6.08
CA THR A 18 5.27 -4.75 5.98
C THR A 18 5.24 -4.11 4.61
N LEU A 19 4.06 -3.66 4.20
CA LEU A 19 3.90 -2.73 3.09
C LEU A 19 3.81 -1.31 3.63
N ASP A 20 4.88 -0.53 3.45
CA ASP A 20 4.97 0.83 3.95
C ASP A 20 4.33 1.81 2.95
N ILE A 21 3.39 2.62 3.44
CA ILE A 21 2.72 3.68 2.70
C ILE A 21 3.19 5.00 3.30
N ILE A 22 4.04 5.72 2.57
CA ILE A 22 4.65 6.96 3.05
C ILE A 22 3.91 8.15 2.47
N LEU A 23 3.36 8.97 3.36
CA LEU A 23 2.80 10.29 3.07
C LEU A 23 3.92 11.33 3.19
N LYS A 24 4.20 12.06 2.11
CA LYS A 24 5.18 13.14 2.13
C LYS A 24 4.61 14.34 2.91
N ASN A 25 5.21 14.66 4.06
CA ASN A 25 4.64 15.59 5.05
C ASN A 25 4.30 16.98 4.49
N THR A 26 4.95 17.43 3.42
CA THR A 26 4.69 18.74 2.79
C THR A 26 3.24 18.96 2.35
N HIS A 27 2.40 17.92 2.31
CA HIS A 27 0.99 17.98 1.87
C HIS A 27 -0.04 17.51 2.91
N PHE A 28 0.40 17.07 4.09
CA PHE A 28 -0.47 16.48 5.10
C PHE A 28 -0.22 17.12 6.46
N PRO A 29 -1.25 17.31 7.30
CA PRO A 29 -1.05 17.87 8.63
C PRO A 29 -0.39 16.84 9.56
N ASP A 30 0.49 17.31 10.46
CA ASP A 30 1.26 16.45 11.39
C ASP A 30 0.36 15.55 12.26
N ASP A 31 -0.84 16.02 12.57
CA ASP A 31 -1.82 15.32 13.40
C ASP A 31 -2.78 14.42 12.60
N LEU A 32 -2.61 14.28 11.29
CA LEU A 32 -3.52 13.51 10.42
C LEU A 32 -3.74 12.08 10.93
N LEU A 33 -2.66 11.46 11.42
CA LEU A 33 -2.66 10.09 11.92
C LEU A 33 -3.08 9.98 13.39
N SER A 34 -3.36 11.09 14.07
CA SER A 34 -3.84 11.06 15.46
C SER A 34 -5.31 10.60 15.56
N GLY A 35 -6.10 10.85 14.51
CA GLY A 35 -7.53 10.51 14.45
C GLY A 35 -7.83 9.05 14.08
N ASN A 36 -9.11 8.72 13.89
CA ASN A 36 -9.49 7.43 13.33
C ASN A 36 -9.09 7.38 11.85
N VAL A 37 -8.21 6.44 11.52
CA VAL A 37 -7.79 6.13 10.16
C VAL A 37 -8.21 4.69 9.89
N GLU A 38 -8.84 4.45 8.76
CA GLU A 38 -9.22 3.12 8.29
C GLU A 38 -8.36 2.73 7.09
N CYS A 39 -8.00 1.46 7.02
CA CYS A 39 -7.32 0.87 5.88
C CYS A 39 -8.05 -0.43 5.50
N HIS A 40 -8.42 -0.53 4.24
CA HIS A 40 -8.95 -1.75 3.64
C HIS A 40 -8.47 -1.83 2.19
N SER A 41 -8.71 -2.95 1.54
CA SER A 41 -8.48 -3.13 0.12
C SER A 41 -9.79 -3.30 -0.63
N ARG A 42 -9.81 -2.89 -1.90
CA ARG A 42 -10.90 -3.16 -2.83
C ARG A 42 -10.36 -3.55 -4.19
N TRP A 43 -11.19 -4.19 -4.99
CA TRP A 43 -10.83 -4.63 -6.33
C TRP A 43 -11.34 -3.68 -7.40
N GLU A 44 -10.43 -3.20 -8.24
CA GLU A 44 -10.76 -2.37 -9.40
C GLU A 44 -10.03 -2.87 -10.64
N GLU A 45 -10.79 -3.29 -11.65
CA GLU A 45 -10.27 -3.69 -12.98
C GLU A 45 -9.13 -4.74 -12.89
N GLY A 46 -9.25 -5.68 -11.95
CA GLY A 46 -8.26 -6.74 -11.74
C GLY A 46 -7.02 -6.32 -10.93
N THR A 47 -7.00 -5.10 -10.42
CA THR A 47 -5.92 -4.57 -9.59
C THR A 47 -6.39 -4.40 -8.14
N PRO A 48 -5.64 -4.90 -7.15
CA PRO A 48 -5.88 -4.57 -5.75
C PRO A 48 -5.61 -3.09 -5.50
N VAL A 49 -6.52 -2.41 -4.83
CA VAL A 49 -6.38 -1.00 -4.45
C VAL A 49 -6.50 -0.88 -2.95
N LEU A 50 -5.46 -0.34 -2.28
CA LEU A 50 -5.56 0.04 -0.88
C LEU A 50 -6.35 1.34 -0.78
N VAL A 51 -7.27 1.41 0.18
CA VAL A 51 -8.09 2.59 0.45
C VAL A 51 -7.82 3.03 1.87
N PHE A 52 -7.41 4.28 2.02
CA PHE A 52 -7.21 4.92 3.31
C PHE A 52 -8.26 5.99 3.50
N ARG A 53 -8.98 5.91 4.62
CA ARG A 53 -9.99 6.90 5.01
C ARG A 53 -9.60 7.55 6.32
N PHE A 54 -9.71 8.87 6.36
CA PHE A 54 -9.39 9.70 7.50
C PHE A 54 -10.65 10.36 8.05
N LYS A 55 -10.56 10.91 9.26
CA LYS A 55 -11.60 11.79 9.80
C LYS A 55 -11.90 12.97 8.86
N GLN A 56 -10.87 13.49 8.19
CA GLN A 56 -10.96 14.56 7.22
C GLN A 56 -10.89 13.97 5.81
N THR A 57 -12.05 13.83 5.16
CA THR A 57 -12.19 13.13 3.87
C THR A 57 -11.40 13.76 2.72
N ALA A 58 -10.99 15.02 2.86
CA ALA A 58 -10.10 15.70 1.89
C ALA A 58 -8.72 15.04 1.76
N TYR A 59 -8.33 14.21 2.74
CA TYR A 59 -7.08 13.44 2.72
C TYR A 59 -7.29 11.96 2.39
N ASP A 60 -8.54 11.52 2.16
CA ASP A 60 -8.81 10.16 1.72
C ASP A 60 -8.09 9.90 0.40
N PHE A 61 -7.48 8.73 0.28
CA PHE A 61 -6.79 8.35 -0.94
C PHE A 61 -6.90 6.86 -1.20
N SER A 62 -6.55 6.48 -2.41
CA SER A 62 -6.52 5.09 -2.85
C SER A 62 -5.24 4.84 -3.62
N GLU A 63 -4.55 3.73 -3.34
CA GLU A 63 -3.31 3.37 -4.01
C GLU A 63 -3.39 1.98 -4.66
N PRO A 64 -3.31 1.90 -6.01
CA PRO A 64 -3.30 0.63 -6.70
C PRO A 64 -1.98 -0.10 -6.47
N LEU A 65 -2.08 -1.35 -6.02
CA LEU A 65 -0.96 -2.27 -5.82
C LEU A 65 -0.62 -2.96 -7.14
N VAL A 66 0.11 -2.22 -7.99
CA VAL A 66 0.53 -2.71 -9.31
C VAL A 66 1.74 -3.63 -9.16
N PRO A 67 1.64 -4.93 -9.52
CA PRO A 67 2.72 -5.87 -9.27
C PRO A 67 4.03 -5.50 -9.95
N THR A 68 4.00 -4.95 -11.17
CA THR A 68 5.20 -4.57 -11.93
C THR A 68 6.04 -3.51 -11.24
N GLU A 69 5.42 -2.61 -10.49
CA GLU A 69 6.11 -1.52 -9.78
C GLU A 69 6.66 -1.98 -8.43
N LEU A 70 6.06 -3.03 -7.87
CA LEU A 70 6.47 -3.65 -6.61
C LEU A 70 7.40 -4.85 -6.82
N LYS A 71 7.82 -5.14 -8.07
CA LYS A 71 8.76 -6.22 -8.41
C LYS A 71 10.17 -6.02 -7.84
N GLY A 72 10.57 -4.78 -7.57
CA GLY A 72 11.95 -4.44 -7.20
C GLY A 72 12.29 -4.50 -5.71
N GLY A 73 11.35 -4.85 -4.83
CA GLY A 73 11.60 -4.90 -3.38
C GLY A 73 11.33 -6.27 -2.76
N GLU A 74 11.68 -6.40 -1.48
CA GLU A 74 11.48 -7.62 -0.70
C GLU A 74 9.99 -7.96 -0.68
N ARG A 75 9.61 -9.15 -1.17
CA ARG A 75 8.21 -9.61 -1.15
C ARG A 75 7.83 -10.27 0.18
N GLY A 76 8.65 -10.12 1.21
CA GLY A 76 8.39 -10.74 2.50
C GLY A 76 7.06 -10.22 3.09
N TRP A 77 6.66 -8.98 2.82
CA TRP A 77 5.34 -8.45 3.22
C TRP A 77 4.11 -9.23 2.71
N LEU A 78 4.25 -10.06 1.66
CA LEU A 78 3.19 -10.95 1.17
C LEU A 78 3.12 -12.27 1.94
N GLN A 79 4.18 -12.66 2.65
CA GLN A 79 4.30 -13.94 3.35
C GLN A 79 3.46 -14.05 4.63
N PRO A 80 3.34 -13.01 5.48
CA PRO A 80 2.48 -13.05 6.65
C PRO A 80 1.04 -13.44 6.29
N ARG A 81 0.39 -14.20 7.18
CA ARG A 81 -1.00 -14.65 6.99
C ARG A 81 -1.97 -13.49 6.77
N LEU A 82 -1.75 -12.38 7.49
CA LEU A 82 -2.45 -11.12 7.29
C LEU A 82 -1.41 -10.10 6.82
N ILE A 83 -1.65 -9.49 5.67
CA ILE A 83 -0.74 -8.47 5.14
C ILE A 83 -0.78 -7.27 6.09
N GLN A 84 0.39 -6.92 6.61
CA GLN A 84 0.55 -5.76 7.47
C GLN A 84 0.88 -4.53 6.60
N THR A 85 0.07 -3.49 6.70
CA THR A 85 0.34 -2.20 6.07
C THR A 85 0.72 -1.18 7.14
N ARG A 86 1.71 -0.34 6.86
CA ARG A 86 2.15 0.71 7.78
C ARG A 86 2.05 2.05 7.08
N LEU A 87 1.17 2.91 7.56
CA LEU A 87 1.03 4.28 7.07
C LEU A 87 1.96 5.18 7.86
N LEU A 88 2.90 5.84 7.19
CA LEU A 88 3.91 6.69 7.79
C LEU A 88 3.72 8.12 7.28
N LEU A 89 3.71 9.07 8.21
CA LEU A 89 3.87 10.48 7.88
C LEU A 89 5.34 10.83 8.05
N ALA A 90 6.03 11.14 6.95
CA ALA A 90 7.47 11.41 6.96
C ALA A 90 7.78 12.70 6.20
N ASP A 91 8.65 13.52 6.79
CA ASP A 91 9.24 14.65 6.07
C ASP A 91 10.36 14.14 5.15
N ASN A 92 10.68 14.88 4.08
CA ASN A 92 11.62 14.45 3.03
C ASN A 92 13.07 14.24 3.54
N VAL A 93 13.34 14.54 4.81
CA VAL A 93 14.60 14.30 5.51
C VAL A 93 14.32 13.26 6.61
N VAL A 94 14.90 12.07 6.45
CA VAL A 94 14.73 10.93 7.36
C VAL A 94 15.41 11.23 8.71
N THR A 95 14.79 12.04 9.58
CA THR A 95 15.26 12.24 10.95
C THR A 95 14.09 12.53 11.91
N ASP A 96 13.82 11.53 12.75
CA ASP A 96 13.39 11.59 14.15
C ASP A 96 11.92 11.59 14.60
N GLN A 97 10.93 12.03 13.82
CA GLN A 97 9.52 11.81 14.21
C GLN A 97 8.68 11.30 13.04
N VAL A 98 8.64 9.98 12.91
CA VAL A 98 7.70 9.31 12.01
C VAL A 98 6.46 8.94 12.80
N THR A 99 5.39 9.72 12.66
CA THR A 99 4.08 9.26 13.12
C THR A 99 3.66 8.10 12.23
N ALA A 100 3.37 6.95 12.82
CA ALA A 100 3.02 5.75 12.09
C ALA A 100 1.75 5.10 12.64
N ARG A 101 0.96 4.50 11.74
CA ARG A 101 -0.12 3.58 12.08
C ARG A 101 0.04 2.27 11.35
N THR A 102 -0.28 1.19 12.04
CA THR A 102 -0.25 -0.16 11.50
C THR A 102 -1.66 -0.68 11.33
N PHE A 103 -1.90 -1.31 10.19
CA PHE A 103 -3.15 -1.98 9.88
C PHE A 103 -2.86 -3.40 9.42
N PHE A 104 -3.82 -4.28 9.65
CA PHE A 104 -3.79 -5.64 9.17
C PHE A 104 -4.97 -5.80 8.22
N LEU A 105 -4.68 -6.15 6.98
CA LEU A 105 -5.72 -6.53 6.04
C LEU A 105 -6.37 -7.83 6.52
N THR A 106 -7.65 -7.99 6.24
CA THR A 106 -8.36 -9.23 6.52
C THR A 106 -7.75 -10.38 5.73
N MET A 107 -8.10 -11.61 6.12
CA MET A 107 -7.62 -12.82 5.44
C MET A 107 -8.05 -12.84 3.97
N GLN A 108 -9.31 -12.45 3.69
CA GLN A 108 -9.83 -12.38 2.32
C GLN A 108 -9.03 -11.40 1.47
N GLU A 109 -8.86 -10.17 1.94
CA GLU A 109 -8.09 -9.13 1.24
C GLU A 109 -6.65 -9.58 0.99
N SER A 110 -6.02 -10.18 1.99
CA SER A 110 -4.64 -10.69 1.89
C SER A 110 -4.53 -11.79 0.82
N ASP A 111 -5.46 -12.74 0.81
CA ASP A 111 -5.48 -13.84 -0.15
C ASP A 111 -5.71 -13.35 -1.57
N GLU A 112 -6.60 -12.39 -1.76
CA GLU A 112 -6.87 -11.79 -3.06
C GLU A 112 -5.63 -11.05 -3.61
N ILE A 113 -4.91 -10.31 -2.75
CA ILE A 113 -3.68 -9.61 -3.15
C ILE A 113 -2.65 -10.64 -3.61
N ARG A 114 -2.42 -11.70 -2.84
CA ARG A 114 -1.43 -12.74 -3.19
C ARG A 114 -1.72 -13.37 -4.55
N LYS A 115 -2.98 -13.72 -4.85
CA LYS A 115 -3.37 -14.32 -6.13
C LYS A 115 -2.92 -13.49 -7.33
N VAL A 116 -3.10 -12.16 -7.27
CA VAL A 116 -2.72 -11.26 -8.38
C VAL A 116 -1.20 -11.22 -8.56
N PHE A 117 -0.46 -11.17 -7.45
CA PHE A 117 1.01 -11.13 -7.47
C PHE A 117 1.65 -12.45 -7.89
N GLU A 118 0.98 -13.59 -7.64
CA GLU A 118 1.36 -14.92 -8.14
C GLU A 118 1.07 -15.08 -9.63
N GLN A 119 -0.14 -14.72 -10.08
CA GLN A 119 -0.56 -14.84 -11.49
C GLN A 119 0.31 -13.97 -12.42
N THR A 120 0.72 -12.79 -11.95
CA THR A 120 1.61 -11.91 -12.70
C THR A 120 3.02 -12.50 -12.83
N ASN A 121 3.44 -13.37 -11.90
CA ASN A 121 4.73 -14.04 -11.96
C ASN A 121 4.74 -15.11 -13.06
N ASN A 122 3.67 -15.91 -13.15
CA ASN A 122 3.53 -17.00 -14.13
C ASN A 122 3.42 -16.50 -15.58
N ARG A 123 3.00 -15.24 -15.80
CA ARG A 123 2.98 -14.63 -17.14
C ARG A 123 4.35 -14.12 -17.61
N THR A 124 5.34 -14.00 -16.73
CA THR A 124 6.67 -13.47 -17.08
C THR A 124 7.72 -14.52 -17.42
N MET A 125 7.39 -15.81 -17.45
CA MET A 125 8.26 -16.79 -18.11
C MET A 125 7.97 -16.76 -19.61
N PRO A 126 8.89 -16.31 -20.48
CA PRO A 126 8.81 -16.70 -21.87
C PRO A 126 8.93 -18.23 -21.89
N SER A 127 8.04 -18.89 -22.61
CA SER A 127 8.27 -20.25 -23.10
C SER A 127 9.58 -20.20 -23.90
N GLY A 128 10.67 -20.51 -23.22
CA GLY A 128 11.98 -20.66 -23.81
C GLY A 128 12.10 -22.07 -24.35
N MET A 129 12.29 -22.13 -25.68
CA MET A 129 12.72 -23.27 -26.50
C MET A 129 11.66 -24.31 -26.86
#